data_AF-A0A5C7HDV4-F1
#
_entry.id   AF-A0A5C7HDV4-F1
#
_cell.length_a   1.000
_cell.length_b   1.000
_cell.length_c   1.000
_cell.angle_alpha   90.00
_cell.angle_beta   90.00
_cell.angle_gamma   90.00
#
_symmetry.space_group_name_H-M   'P 1'
#
loop_
_entity.id
_entity.type
_entity.pdbx_description
1 polymer ?
#
loop_
_entity_poly.entity_id
_entity_poly.type
_entity_poly.pdbx_seq_one_letter_code
_entity_poly.pdbx_strand_id
1 'polypeptide(L)'
;MKPVTCRLLGVVLEESSPEELQAHQATVRSSVLEVLLEITKFCDLYLMERVLDEESELIAQDAQPKFPNSLLQLVFKKKMASFEYFDQLLFDRNCSSIKVKQENDFGKGVYADGDFEEGELILKDPILVGMQHSSNKFDCLVCSFCFRFIGSIELQIGRKLYFQSIGVSANGGCDGETFSAVSKDCYDAGLSHMEEDSHLRTHENLENCASSSSSKDNIPVPKEVVDSLMNGGLVLPYSTEFPLPSAISCPGGCKEAFYCSKSCAEADWKLSHSLLCTGERSKSLSREALSKFIQHANGTNDIFLLAAKAICFTISRYRKLKEDYLKEQEKCPSANALDCSDLSLLLEAWKPISFGHKGRWWDCIALPDDVDLSDEASFRMEIRELANMSLQLLKAAIFDKELFSLEIYGHIIGMFELNNLDLVVASPVEDYFLYIDDLPELKKKEAEIITRPILDALGDDYSVCCEGTAFFPLQSCMNHSCCPNAKAFKREKDIDGQATIIALRPIGKGEEVTISYIDEDLTYEERQASLVDYGFECKCSKCLEEQP
;
A
#
# COMPACT_ATOMS: atom_id res chain seq x y z
N MET A 1 -40.32 -11.51 31.30
CA MET A 1 -39.86 -10.72 32.46
C MET A 1 -39.81 -9.27 32.00
N LYS A 2 -40.27 -8.30 32.82
CA LYS A 2 -40.10 -6.86 32.48
C LYS A 2 -38.60 -6.52 32.57
N PRO A 3 -38.03 -5.76 31.61
CA PRO A 3 -36.67 -5.28 31.74
C PRO A 3 -36.59 -4.26 32.89
N VAL A 4 -35.51 -4.35 33.66
CA VAL A 4 -35.19 -3.44 34.76
C VAL A 4 -34.07 -2.54 34.27
N THR A 5 -34.30 -1.22 34.24
CA THR A 5 -33.29 -0.22 33.89
C THR A 5 -32.62 0.28 35.18
N CYS A 6 -31.35 -0.01 35.40
CA CYS A 6 -30.57 0.52 36.52
C CYS A 6 -29.61 1.63 36.06
N ARG A 7 -29.76 2.84 36.60
CA ARG A 7 -28.85 3.98 36.39
C ARG A 7 -27.76 3.95 37.47
N LEU A 8 -26.54 3.56 37.12
CA LEU A 8 -25.41 3.40 38.06
C LEU A 8 -24.10 4.00 37.52
N LEU A 9 -24.16 5.23 36.97
CA LEU A 9 -23.00 5.91 36.36
C LEU A 9 -21.78 5.97 37.31
N GLY A 10 -21.96 6.37 38.58
CA GLY A 10 -20.86 6.52 39.53
C GLY A 10 -20.34 5.25 40.21
N VAL A 11 -20.92 4.08 39.90
CA VAL A 11 -20.43 2.78 40.43
C VAL A 11 -19.54 2.08 39.41
N VAL A 12 -19.85 2.21 38.12
CA VAL A 12 -19.20 1.49 37.02
C VAL A 12 -18.09 2.32 36.37
N LEU A 13 -18.29 3.62 36.22
CA LEU A 13 -17.37 4.51 35.50
C LEU A 13 -16.54 5.34 36.48
N GLU A 14 -15.32 5.71 36.07
CA GLU A 14 -14.47 6.61 36.86
C GLU A 14 -15.13 7.99 36.96
N GLU A 15 -15.75 8.42 35.87
CA GLU A 15 -16.53 9.64 35.77
C GLU A 15 -17.86 9.53 36.52
N SER A 16 -18.26 10.63 37.15
CA SER A 16 -19.47 10.70 37.98
C SER A 16 -20.52 11.65 37.44
N SER A 17 -20.19 12.38 36.37
CA SER A 17 -21.09 13.31 35.67
C SER A 17 -21.14 13.06 34.16
N PRO A 18 -22.27 13.35 33.49
CA PRO A 18 -22.40 13.28 32.03
C PRO A 18 -21.40 14.18 31.27
N GLU A 19 -21.03 15.31 31.85
CA GLU A 19 -20.13 16.30 31.24
C GLU A 19 -18.68 15.77 31.17
N GLU A 20 -18.23 15.03 32.19
CA GLU A 20 -16.93 14.34 32.19
C GLU A 20 -16.86 13.26 31.10
N LEU A 21 -17.96 12.53 30.86
CA LEU A 21 -18.03 11.48 29.84
C LEU A 21 -17.93 12.03 28.41
N GLN A 22 -18.53 13.18 28.13
CA GLN A 22 -18.44 13.84 26.83
C GLN A 22 -17.04 14.39 26.54
N ALA A 23 -16.34 14.85 27.59
CA ALA A 23 -15.00 15.43 27.45
C ALA A 23 -13.88 14.39 27.35
N HIS A 24 -14.05 13.22 27.97
CA HIS A 24 -12.94 12.26 28.17
C HIS A 24 -13.18 10.86 27.62
N GLN A 25 -14.33 10.59 26.99
CA GLN A 25 -14.83 9.24 26.70
C GLN A 25 -15.01 8.40 27.98
N ALA A 26 -15.82 7.34 27.93
CA ALA A 26 -16.17 6.59 29.13
C ALA A 26 -15.02 5.69 29.62
N THR A 27 -14.63 5.83 30.91
CA THR A 27 -13.58 5.02 31.53
C THR A 27 -14.16 4.13 32.63
N VAL A 28 -13.96 2.80 32.55
CA VAL A 28 -14.52 1.86 33.54
C VAL A 28 -13.59 1.72 34.76
N ARG A 29 -14.15 1.80 35.97
CA ARG A 29 -13.40 1.58 37.22
C ARG A 29 -12.80 0.18 37.24
N SER A 30 -11.52 0.09 37.55
CA SER A 30 -10.79 -1.19 37.58
C SER A 30 -11.41 -2.18 38.59
N SER A 31 -11.98 -1.68 39.69
CA SER A 31 -12.62 -2.49 40.74
C SER A 31 -13.94 -3.15 40.33
N VAL A 32 -14.54 -2.73 39.21
CA VAL A 32 -15.85 -3.23 38.75
C VAL A 32 -15.72 -4.03 37.44
N LEU A 33 -14.56 -3.92 36.79
CA LEU A 33 -14.25 -4.62 35.56
C LEU A 33 -14.39 -6.15 35.69
N GLU A 34 -13.88 -6.75 36.77
CA GLU A 34 -13.99 -8.20 37.01
C GLU A 34 -15.45 -8.66 37.19
N VAL A 35 -16.28 -7.84 37.84
CA VAL A 35 -17.70 -8.13 38.06
C VAL A 35 -18.47 -8.04 36.75
N LEU A 36 -18.21 -7.03 35.93
CA LEU A 36 -18.83 -6.88 34.61
C LEU A 36 -18.40 -8.01 33.67
N LEU A 37 -17.13 -8.42 33.72
CA LEU A 37 -16.63 -9.58 32.98
C LEU A 37 -17.37 -10.86 33.37
N GLU A 38 -17.66 -11.06 34.66
CA GLU A 38 -18.40 -12.25 35.10
C GLU A 38 -19.87 -12.22 34.70
N ILE A 39 -20.52 -11.05 34.75
CA ILE A 39 -21.90 -10.86 34.29
C ILE A 39 -22.00 -11.13 32.78
N THR A 40 -21.02 -10.68 31.99
CA THR A 40 -21.00 -10.90 30.54
C THR A 40 -20.86 -12.35 30.11
N LYS A 41 -20.53 -13.27 31.04
CA LYS A 41 -20.57 -14.71 30.75
C LYS A 41 -21.99 -15.26 30.65
N PHE A 42 -22.98 -14.57 31.21
CA PHE A 42 -24.35 -15.06 31.36
C PHE A 42 -25.39 -14.17 30.67
N CYS A 43 -25.08 -12.90 30.40
CA CYS A 43 -25.96 -12.00 29.67
C CYS A 43 -25.19 -10.87 28.97
N ASP A 44 -25.79 -10.32 27.91
CA ASP A 44 -25.21 -9.18 27.19
C ASP A 44 -25.30 -7.90 28.02
N LEU A 45 -24.27 -7.07 27.92
CA LEU A 45 -24.16 -5.81 28.65
C LEU A 45 -24.15 -4.63 27.66
N TYR A 46 -25.12 -3.73 27.83
CA TYR A 46 -25.26 -2.52 27.01
C TYR A 46 -24.96 -1.27 27.84
N LEU A 47 -24.08 -0.41 27.35
CA LEU A 47 -23.87 0.95 27.86
C LEU A 47 -24.56 1.91 26.90
N MET A 48 -25.64 2.56 27.36
CA MET A 48 -26.41 3.49 26.53
C MET A 48 -26.18 4.93 26.98
N GLU A 49 -25.88 5.81 26.03
CA GLU A 49 -25.58 7.23 26.26
C GLU A 49 -26.84 8.04 26.62
N ARG A 50 -27.99 7.73 26.00
CA ARG A 50 -29.31 8.31 26.30
C ARG A 50 -30.43 7.33 25.89
N VAL A 51 -31.49 7.24 26.68
CA VAL A 51 -32.79 6.65 26.28
C VAL A 51 -33.71 7.84 26.01
N LEU A 52 -34.13 8.05 24.76
CA LEU A 52 -35.02 9.18 24.43
C LEU A 52 -36.47 8.81 24.10
N ASP A 53 -36.80 7.54 23.82
CA ASP A 53 -38.19 7.07 23.66
C ASP A 53 -38.27 5.56 23.38
N GLU A 54 -39.50 5.03 23.43
CA GLU A 54 -39.86 3.62 23.18
C GLU A 54 -39.56 3.16 21.73
N GLU A 55 -39.42 4.09 20.78
CA GLU A 55 -39.12 3.79 19.38
C GLU A 55 -37.63 3.43 19.18
N SER A 56 -36.74 4.10 19.92
CA SER A 56 -35.32 3.77 20.01
C SER A 56 -35.05 2.39 20.65
N GLU A 57 -35.98 1.91 21.48
CA GLU A 57 -35.91 0.60 22.15
C GLU A 57 -36.22 -0.56 21.19
N LEU A 58 -37.03 -0.31 20.15
CA LEU A 58 -37.30 -1.26 19.07
C LEU A 58 -36.14 -1.37 18.08
N ILE A 59 -35.45 -0.25 17.79
CA ILE A 59 -34.23 -0.25 16.96
C ILE A 59 -33.11 -1.05 17.66
N ALA A 60 -33.04 -1.00 18.99
CA ALA A 60 -32.09 -1.78 19.77
C ALA A 60 -32.40 -3.29 19.79
N GLN A 61 -33.66 -3.71 19.57
CA GLN A 61 -34.03 -5.13 19.48
C GLN A 61 -33.59 -5.80 18.17
N ASP A 62 -33.36 -5.02 17.11
CA ASP A 62 -32.81 -5.47 15.82
C ASP A 62 -31.26 -5.36 15.74
N ALA A 63 -30.62 -4.79 16.77
CA ALA A 63 -29.16 -4.72 16.85
C ALA A 63 -28.57 -6.06 17.31
N GLN A 64 -28.08 -6.86 16.36
CA GLN A 64 -27.33 -8.08 16.65
C GLN A 64 -26.04 -7.81 17.48
N PRO A 65 -25.65 -8.73 18.38
CA PRO A 65 -24.56 -8.52 19.33
C PRO A 65 -23.21 -8.33 18.64
N LYS A 66 -22.56 -7.18 18.88
CA LYS A 66 -21.25 -6.82 18.32
C LYS A 66 -20.10 -7.24 19.27
N PHE A 67 -19.66 -8.49 19.12
CA PHE A 67 -18.35 -9.08 19.48
C PHE A 67 -17.91 -9.23 20.96
N PRO A 68 -17.07 -10.26 21.25
CA PRO A 68 -16.31 -10.36 22.49
C PRO A 68 -15.14 -9.35 22.55
N ASN A 69 -14.94 -8.79 23.74
CA ASN A 69 -14.06 -7.66 24.08
C ASN A 69 -12.56 -7.83 23.75
N SER A 70 -12.11 -9.03 23.38
CA SER A 70 -10.72 -9.30 22.97
C SER A 70 -10.34 -8.73 21.61
N LEU A 71 -11.29 -8.57 20.69
CA LEU A 71 -11.04 -8.13 19.31
C LEU A 71 -10.95 -6.60 19.16
N LEU A 72 -11.59 -5.83 20.04
CA LEU A 72 -11.52 -4.36 20.03
C LEU A 72 -10.11 -3.83 20.37
N GLN A 73 -9.31 -4.58 21.14
CA GLN A 73 -7.91 -4.24 21.43
C GLN A 73 -6.97 -4.35 20.22
N LEU A 74 -7.37 -5.06 19.15
CA LEU A 74 -6.62 -5.13 17.88
C LEU A 74 -6.82 -3.86 17.04
N VAL A 75 -7.96 -3.19 17.21
CA VAL A 75 -8.32 -1.98 16.45
C VAL A 75 -7.90 -0.72 17.20
N PHE A 76 -8.00 -0.73 18.53
CA PHE A 76 -7.66 0.41 19.38
C PHE A 76 -6.64 0.01 20.45
N LYS A 77 -5.42 0.60 20.43
CA LYS A 77 -4.45 0.42 21.52
C LYS A 77 -3.77 1.73 21.94
N LYS A 78 -3.53 1.80 23.26
CA LYS A 78 -2.88 2.87 24.06
C LYS A 78 -1.77 3.65 23.35
N LYS A 79 -1.83 4.99 23.45
CA LYS A 79 -0.82 5.99 23.02
C LYS A 79 0.65 5.69 23.40
N MET A 80 0.92 4.93 24.46
CA MET A 80 2.31 4.67 24.90
C MET A 80 3.04 3.55 24.15
N ALA A 81 2.33 2.59 23.55
CA ALA A 81 2.96 1.43 22.90
C ALA A 81 3.43 1.71 21.45
N SER A 82 3.19 2.93 20.93
CA SER A 82 3.53 3.33 19.57
C SER A 82 5.01 3.71 19.41
N PHE A 83 5.58 4.44 20.37
CA PHE A 83 6.98 4.88 20.29
C PHE A 83 7.97 3.72 20.32
N GLU A 84 7.76 2.75 21.23
CA GLU A 84 8.62 1.55 21.32
C GLU A 84 8.66 0.74 20.02
N TYR A 85 7.56 0.71 19.26
CA TYR A 85 7.54 0.00 17.97
C TYR A 85 8.42 0.68 16.93
N PHE A 86 8.27 2.00 16.75
CA PHE A 86 9.03 2.74 15.76
C PHE A 86 10.51 2.82 16.13
N ASP A 87 10.84 2.97 17.42
CA ASP A 87 12.22 2.93 17.91
C ASP A 87 12.87 1.58 17.61
N GLN A 88 12.17 0.47 17.88
CA GLN A 88 12.67 -0.87 17.53
C GLN A 88 12.79 -1.06 16.02
N LEU A 89 11.83 -0.57 15.23
CA LEU A 89 11.85 -0.68 13.77
C LEU A 89 13.03 0.09 13.16
N LEU A 90 13.29 1.30 13.66
CA LEU A 90 14.42 2.13 13.26
C LEU A 90 15.75 1.47 13.65
N PHE A 91 15.82 0.92 14.86
CA PHE A 91 16.98 0.15 15.33
C PHE A 91 17.27 -1.07 14.44
N ASP A 92 16.27 -1.90 14.16
CA ASP A 92 16.40 -3.10 13.31
C ASP A 92 16.85 -2.75 11.89
N ARG A 93 16.53 -1.54 11.42
CA ARG A 93 16.88 -1.02 10.10
C ARG A 93 18.18 -0.22 10.09
N ASN A 94 18.88 -0.10 11.22
CA ASN A 94 20.07 0.74 11.39
C ASN A 94 19.84 2.21 10.94
N CYS A 95 18.65 2.74 11.18
CA CYS A 95 18.28 4.11 10.84
C CYS A 95 18.23 4.95 12.12
N SER A 96 19.22 5.85 12.30
CA SER A 96 19.31 6.73 13.47
C SER A 96 19.16 8.21 13.12
N SER A 97 18.87 8.53 11.86
CA SER A 97 18.80 9.90 11.33
C SER A 97 17.40 10.51 11.44
N ILE A 98 16.38 9.71 11.78
CA ILE A 98 15.00 10.16 11.96
C ILE A 98 14.37 9.54 13.22
N LYS A 99 13.27 10.14 13.69
CA LYS A 99 12.41 9.64 14.77
C LYS A 99 10.94 9.80 14.40
N VAL A 100 10.09 8.88 14.85
CA VAL A 100 8.64 9.03 14.72
C VAL A 100 8.08 9.58 16.03
N LYS A 101 7.33 10.68 15.95
CA LYS A 101 6.60 11.27 17.07
C LYS A 101 5.11 11.24 16.79
N GLN A 102 4.29 11.44 17.83
CA GLN A 102 2.85 11.60 17.70
C GLN A 102 2.46 12.86 18.48
N GLU A 103 1.96 13.87 17.78
CA GLU A 103 1.45 15.10 18.38
C GLU A 103 -0.08 15.02 18.46
N ASN A 104 -0.69 15.69 19.43
CA ASN A 104 -2.12 15.53 19.72
C ASN A 104 -3.03 16.02 18.57
N ASP A 105 -2.54 16.93 17.73
CA ASP A 105 -3.34 17.64 16.73
C ASP A 105 -3.08 17.18 15.28
N PHE A 106 -1.96 16.47 15.00
CA PHE A 106 -1.50 16.18 13.63
C PHE A 106 -1.18 14.69 13.37
N GLY A 107 -1.65 13.78 14.23
CA GLY A 107 -1.35 12.35 14.07
C GLY A 107 0.14 12.02 14.30
N LYS A 108 0.69 11.09 13.52
CA LYS A 108 2.11 10.72 13.59
C LYS A 108 2.91 11.61 12.66
N GLY A 109 4.13 11.96 13.04
CA GLY A 109 5.06 12.72 12.21
C GLY A 109 6.46 12.11 12.26
N VAL A 110 7.21 12.25 11.16
CA VAL A 110 8.63 11.89 11.08
C VAL A 110 9.47 13.14 11.30
N TYR A 111 10.46 13.08 12.17
CA TYR A 111 11.31 14.20 12.54
C TYR A 111 12.78 13.85 12.33
N ALA A 112 13.57 14.80 11.86
CA ALA A 112 15.00 14.66 11.72
C ALA A 112 15.67 14.52 13.11
N ASP A 113 16.58 13.55 13.29
CA ASP A 113 17.41 13.39 14.49
C ASP A 113 18.88 13.80 14.28
N GLY A 114 19.20 14.21 13.05
CA GLY A 114 20.42 14.90 12.60
C GLY A 114 20.09 15.95 11.56
N ASP A 115 21.10 16.62 11.02
CA ASP A 115 20.94 17.56 9.91
C ASP A 115 21.04 16.81 8.56
N PHE A 116 20.30 17.28 7.56
CA PHE A 116 20.37 16.78 6.19
C PHE A 116 20.66 17.91 5.21
N GLU A 117 21.48 17.62 4.20
CA GLU A 117 21.70 18.51 3.05
C GLU A 117 20.68 18.27 1.95
N GLU A 118 20.53 19.23 1.03
CA GLU A 118 19.69 19.06 -0.17
C GLU A 118 20.14 17.86 -1.01
N GLY A 119 19.18 17.04 -1.45
CA GLY A 119 19.42 15.80 -2.20
C GLY A 119 19.90 14.62 -1.34
N GLU A 120 20.13 14.81 -0.04
CA GLU A 120 20.57 13.74 0.84
C GLU A 120 19.47 12.69 1.07
N LEU A 121 19.89 11.44 1.22
CA LEU A 121 19.00 10.32 1.54
C LEU A 121 18.54 10.39 3.00
N ILE A 122 17.25 10.64 3.20
CA ILE A 122 16.65 10.64 4.54
C ILE A 122 16.31 9.21 4.96
N LEU A 123 15.61 8.47 4.09
CA LEU A 123 15.04 7.17 4.42
C LEU A 123 14.97 6.26 3.19
N LYS A 124 15.30 4.98 3.38
CA LYS A 124 14.80 3.89 2.54
C LYS A 124 13.87 3.04 3.38
N ASP A 125 12.59 3.03 3.04
CA ASP A 125 11.57 2.27 3.76
C ASP A 125 11.23 0.96 3.03
N PRO A 126 11.58 -0.20 3.60
CA PRO A 126 11.12 -1.48 3.12
C PRO A 126 9.59 -1.63 3.18
N ILE A 127 9.04 -2.19 2.11
CA ILE A 127 7.64 -2.62 2.02
C ILE A 127 7.33 -3.60 3.15
N LEU A 128 6.29 -3.33 3.93
CA LEU A 128 5.75 -4.30 4.89
C LEU A 128 4.80 -5.28 4.18
N VAL A 129 3.89 -4.75 3.37
CA VAL A 129 2.96 -5.50 2.52
C VAL A 129 2.83 -4.73 1.22
N GLY A 130 2.94 -5.41 0.07
CA GLY A 130 2.76 -4.78 -1.23
C GLY A 130 2.46 -5.80 -2.33
N MET A 131 1.94 -5.31 -3.44
CA MET A 131 1.69 -6.10 -4.64
C MET A 131 1.80 -5.24 -5.90
N GLN A 132 2.16 -5.90 -7.01
CA GLN A 132 2.09 -5.32 -8.35
C GLN A 132 0.64 -5.44 -8.83
N HIS A 133 0.14 -4.40 -9.51
CA HIS A 133 -1.19 -4.41 -10.10
C HIS A 133 -1.32 -5.54 -11.13
N SER A 134 -2.48 -6.16 -11.20
CA SER A 134 -2.68 -7.35 -12.05
C SER A 134 -2.57 -7.03 -13.55
N SER A 135 -2.99 -5.84 -13.98
CA SER A 135 -2.82 -5.32 -15.35
C SER A 135 -1.34 -5.12 -15.70
N ASN A 136 -0.55 -4.57 -14.78
CA ASN A 136 0.86 -4.26 -14.98
C ASN A 136 1.76 -5.51 -15.12
N LYS A 137 1.33 -6.69 -14.65
CA LYS A 137 2.08 -7.97 -14.75
C LYS A 137 2.36 -8.44 -16.17
N PHE A 138 1.55 -8.00 -17.14
CA PHE A 138 1.74 -8.33 -18.55
C PHE A 138 2.91 -7.53 -19.14
N ASP A 139 3.02 -6.26 -18.75
CA ASP A 139 4.05 -5.33 -19.22
C ASP A 139 5.38 -5.49 -18.45
N CYS A 140 5.33 -5.79 -17.15
CA CYS A 140 6.52 -5.84 -16.30
C CYS A 140 6.67 -7.20 -15.61
N LEU A 141 7.76 -7.92 -15.91
CA LEU A 141 8.15 -9.11 -15.17
C LEU A 141 9.11 -8.75 -14.04
N VAL A 142 8.58 -8.75 -12.81
CA VAL A 142 9.32 -8.38 -11.60
C VAL A 142 9.30 -9.47 -10.54
N CYS A 143 10.17 -9.32 -9.54
CA CYS A 143 10.14 -10.12 -8.32
C CYS A 143 8.84 -9.86 -7.53
N SER A 144 8.07 -10.89 -7.22
CA SER A 144 6.81 -10.78 -6.47
C SER A 144 6.96 -10.38 -4.99
N PHE A 145 8.21 -10.24 -4.50
CA PHE A 145 8.52 -9.81 -3.15
C PHE A 145 9.12 -8.41 -3.07
N CYS A 146 10.17 -8.12 -3.85
CA CYS A 146 10.87 -6.84 -3.82
C CYS A 146 10.64 -5.98 -5.06
N PHE A 147 9.89 -6.46 -6.06
CA PHE A 147 9.48 -5.69 -7.25
C PHE A 147 10.61 -5.25 -8.19
N ARG A 148 11.84 -5.69 -7.93
CA ARG A 148 12.95 -5.56 -8.89
C ARG A 148 12.66 -6.35 -10.17
N PHE A 149 12.92 -5.76 -11.33
CA PHE A 149 12.88 -6.44 -12.63
C PHE A 149 13.81 -7.67 -12.68
N ILE A 150 13.36 -8.74 -13.34
CA ILE A 150 14.06 -10.03 -13.45
C ILE A 150 14.11 -10.54 -14.89
N GLY A 151 15.03 -11.44 -15.20
CA GLY A 151 15.21 -12.00 -16.54
C GLY A 151 16.31 -11.29 -17.31
N SER A 152 15.96 -10.72 -18.47
CA SER A 152 16.86 -9.89 -19.31
C SER A 152 16.04 -8.79 -19.99
N ILE A 153 16.73 -7.81 -20.59
CA ILE A 153 16.09 -6.75 -21.40
C ILE A 153 15.23 -7.37 -22.50
N GLU A 154 15.76 -8.40 -23.18
CA GLU A 154 15.04 -9.12 -24.24
C GLU A 154 13.80 -9.82 -23.72
N LEU A 155 13.85 -10.41 -22.53
CA LEU A 155 12.67 -11.05 -21.95
C LEU A 155 11.57 -10.03 -21.61
N GLN A 156 11.94 -8.85 -21.10
CA GLN A 156 10.96 -7.78 -20.81
C GLN A 156 10.29 -7.31 -22.11
N ILE A 157 11.10 -6.95 -23.12
CA ILE A 157 10.62 -6.51 -24.42
C ILE A 157 9.78 -7.59 -25.11
N GLY A 158 10.28 -8.83 -25.16
CA GLY A 158 9.62 -9.95 -25.83
C GLY A 158 8.27 -10.28 -25.22
N ARG A 159 8.16 -10.25 -23.87
CA ARG A 159 6.88 -10.43 -23.18
C ARG A 159 5.89 -9.34 -23.54
N LYS A 160 6.32 -8.07 -23.52
CA LYS A 160 5.45 -6.94 -23.85
C LYS A 160 4.91 -7.05 -25.28
N LEU A 161 5.80 -7.27 -26.26
CA LEU A 161 5.41 -7.47 -27.66
C LEU A 161 4.46 -8.67 -27.83
N TYR A 162 4.70 -9.76 -27.10
CA TYR A 162 3.81 -10.93 -27.11
C TYR A 162 2.41 -10.58 -26.62
N PHE A 163 2.27 -9.91 -25.47
CA PHE A 163 0.96 -9.54 -24.92
C PHE A 163 0.24 -8.46 -25.74
N GLN A 164 0.97 -7.52 -26.33
CA GLN A 164 0.43 -6.58 -27.32
C GLN A 164 -0.15 -7.33 -28.53
N SER A 165 0.55 -8.35 -29.04
CA SER A 165 0.10 -9.12 -30.22
C SER A 165 -1.20 -9.91 -30.01
N ILE A 166 -1.52 -10.28 -28.76
CA ILE A 166 -2.75 -10.99 -28.40
C ILE A 166 -3.82 -10.06 -27.79
N GLY A 167 -3.58 -8.74 -27.76
CA GLY A 167 -4.54 -7.74 -27.31
C GLY A 167 -4.76 -7.70 -25.79
N VAL A 168 -3.74 -8.04 -24.98
CA VAL A 168 -3.82 -8.12 -23.51
C VAL A 168 -2.94 -7.06 -22.81
N SER A 169 -2.26 -6.18 -23.55
CA SER A 169 -1.53 -5.05 -22.95
C SER A 169 -2.50 -4.00 -22.39
N ALA A 170 -2.12 -3.36 -21.29
CA ALA A 170 -3.01 -2.56 -20.43
C ALA A 170 -3.70 -1.36 -21.10
N ASN A 171 -3.28 -0.92 -22.29
CA ASN A 171 -3.75 0.31 -22.92
C ASN A 171 -4.88 0.14 -23.97
N GLY A 172 -5.65 -0.94 -23.87
CA GLY A 172 -6.86 -1.17 -24.66
C GLY A 172 -8.16 -0.87 -23.91
N GLY A 173 -8.36 0.36 -23.43
CA GLY A 173 -9.66 0.90 -23.01
C GLY A 173 -10.03 0.78 -21.53
N CYS A 174 -9.96 1.91 -20.82
CA CYS A 174 -10.79 2.23 -19.66
C CYS A 174 -11.18 3.71 -19.76
N ASP A 175 -12.17 4.01 -20.60
CA ASP A 175 -13.06 5.15 -20.34
C ASP A 175 -14.03 4.66 -19.27
N GLY A 176 -13.73 4.98 -18.02
CA GLY A 176 -14.49 4.58 -16.85
C GLY A 176 -13.91 5.29 -15.63
N GLU A 177 -14.51 6.43 -15.31
CA GLU A 177 -14.22 7.27 -14.16
C GLU A 177 -14.04 6.41 -12.90
N THR A 178 -12.85 6.46 -12.30
CA THR A 178 -12.66 6.16 -10.87
C THR A 178 -11.50 7.01 -10.37
N PHE A 179 -11.75 7.70 -9.27
CA PHE A 179 -10.94 8.71 -8.62
C PHE A 179 -9.45 8.34 -8.51
N SER A 180 -8.62 9.11 -9.21
CA SER A 180 -7.22 9.31 -8.90
C SER A 180 -6.81 10.68 -9.45
N ALA A 181 -7.01 11.71 -8.64
CA ALA A 181 -6.36 13.00 -8.83
C ALA A 181 -4.97 12.94 -8.19
N VAL A 182 -4.04 12.19 -8.79
CA VAL A 182 -2.60 12.42 -8.59
C VAL A 182 -1.87 12.28 -9.92
N SER A 183 -1.14 13.35 -10.21
CA SER A 183 -0.45 13.75 -11.43
C SER A 183 0.23 12.65 -12.25
N LYS A 184 0.00 12.72 -13.57
CA LYS A 184 0.74 12.03 -14.63
C LYS A 184 2.10 12.68 -14.93
N ASP A 185 2.54 13.65 -14.10
CA ASP A 185 3.67 14.55 -14.38
C ASP A 185 4.93 14.23 -13.56
N CYS A 186 5.02 13.06 -12.92
CA CYS A 186 6.29 12.59 -12.33
C CYS A 186 7.40 12.27 -13.37
N TYR A 187 7.13 12.44 -14.67
CA TYR A 187 8.09 12.20 -15.76
C TYR A 187 8.73 13.46 -16.34
N ASP A 188 8.42 14.67 -15.85
CA ASP A 188 9.00 15.90 -16.41
C ASP A 188 9.57 16.85 -15.35
N ALA A 189 10.67 16.45 -14.71
CA ALA A 189 11.53 17.38 -13.98
C ALA A 189 12.97 16.85 -13.85
N GLY A 190 13.87 17.30 -14.73
CA GLY A 190 15.31 17.27 -14.39
C GLY A 190 16.36 17.10 -15.50
N LEU A 191 16.22 17.70 -16.68
CA LEU A 191 17.38 18.02 -17.53
C LEU A 191 17.45 19.52 -17.82
N SER A 192 17.63 20.32 -16.76
CA SER A 192 18.07 21.71 -16.90
C SER A 192 19.60 21.75 -16.86
N HIS A 193 20.22 21.47 -18.02
CA HIS A 193 21.59 21.91 -18.24
C HIS A 193 21.59 23.44 -18.37
N MET A 194 22.25 24.09 -17.41
CA MET A 194 22.66 25.49 -17.56
C MET A 194 23.63 25.60 -18.72
N GLU A 195 23.23 26.24 -19.82
CA GLU A 195 24.16 26.72 -20.85
C GLU A 195 24.15 28.24 -20.89
N GLU A 196 25.31 28.81 -20.54
CA GLU A 196 25.68 30.20 -20.81
C GLU A 196 26.05 30.37 -22.30
N ASP A 197 25.49 31.43 -22.88
CA ASP A 197 26.01 32.30 -23.94
C ASP A 197 26.54 31.77 -25.29
N SER A 198 25.87 32.31 -26.32
CA SER A 198 26.42 32.82 -27.60
C SER A 198 26.77 31.82 -28.71
N HIS A 199 25.91 31.74 -29.73
CA HIS A 199 26.17 32.34 -31.06
C HIS A 199 25.05 32.00 -32.05
N LEU A 200 24.55 33.05 -32.71
CA LEU A 200 23.62 33.01 -33.84
C LEU A 200 23.99 31.94 -34.87
N ARG A 201 23.02 31.09 -35.26
CA ARG A 201 22.72 30.81 -36.67
C ARG A 201 21.23 30.57 -36.89
N THR A 202 20.65 31.50 -37.62
CA THR A 202 19.35 31.48 -38.30
C THR A 202 19.20 30.26 -39.22
N HIS A 203 18.05 29.58 -39.17
CA HIS A 203 17.29 29.28 -40.38
C HIS A 203 15.81 29.00 -40.06
N GLU A 204 14.97 29.61 -40.87
CA GLU A 204 13.54 29.81 -40.69
C GLU A 204 12.69 28.60 -41.13
N ASN A 205 11.48 28.55 -40.57
CA ASN A 205 10.22 28.03 -41.11
C ASN A 205 9.98 26.51 -41.20
N LEU A 206 9.20 26.00 -40.25
CA LEU A 206 7.94 25.32 -40.59
C LEU A 206 6.93 25.40 -39.42
N GLU A 207 6.09 26.43 -39.44
CA GLU A 207 4.82 26.45 -38.69
C GLU A 207 3.78 25.56 -39.37
N ASN A 208 2.88 25.02 -38.54
CA ASN A 208 1.64 24.27 -38.82
C ASN A 208 1.73 22.74 -38.97
N CYS A 209 1.33 22.04 -37.90
CA CYS A 209 0.31 20.98 -37.90
C CYS A 209 -0.08 20.73 -36.43
N ALA A 210 -1.21 21.27 -35.96
CA ALA A 210 -2.52 20.61 -35.97
C ALA A 210 -2.48 19.25 -35.25
N SER A 211 -3.11 19.23 -34.08
CA SER A 211 -3.43 18.04 -33.29
C SER A 211 -4.11 16.99 -34.16
N SER A 212 -3.36 15.95 -34.53
CA SER A 212 -3.90 14.75 -35.14
C SER A 212 -3.55 13.57 -34.25
N SER A 213 -4.54 13.08 -33.54
CA SER A 213 -4.59 11.72 -33.00
C SER A 213 -4.45 10.73 -34.18
N SER A 214 -3.22 10.41 -34.55
CA SER A 214 -2.94 9.30 -35.44
C SER A 214 -2.65 8.09 -34.57
N SER A 215 -3.55 7.11 -34.60
CA SER A 215 -3.21 5.72 -34.28
C SER A 215 -2.02 5.34 -35.17
N LYS A 216 -0.80 5.39 -34.63
CA LYS A 216 0.36 4.81 -35.30
C LYS A 216 0.11 3.31 -35.30
N ASP A 217 -0.13 2.75 -36.48
CA ASP A 217 -0.06 1.31 -36.69
C ASP A 217 1.38 0.89 -36.35
N ASN A 218 1.61 0.42 -35.12
CA ASN A 218 2.91 -0.14 -34.72
C ASN A 218 3.26 -1.24 -35.72
N ILE A 219 4.39 -1.11 -36.40
CA ILE A 219 4.83 -2.11 -37.39
C ILE A 219 5.07 -3.42 -36.62
N PRO A 220 4.31 -4.49 -36.88
CA PRO A 220 4.39 -5.70 -36.07
C PRO A 220 5.74 -6.40 -36.28
N VAL A 221 6.45 -6.65 -35.18
CA VAL A 221 7.68 -7.46 -35.18
C VAL A 221 7.31 -8.91 -35.52
N PRO A 222 8.07 -9.61 -36.40
CA PRO A 222 7.80 -11.01 -36.73
C PRO A 222 7.77 -11.89 -35.49
N LYS A 223 6.84 -12.85 -35.46
CA LYS A 223 6.64 -13.73 -34.30
C LYS A 223 7.91 -14.48 -33.91
N GLU A 224 8.71 -14.88 -34.89
CA GLU A 224 9.98 -15.58 -34.68
C GLU A 224 10.99 -14.72 -33.90
N VAL A 225 10.97 -13.40 -34.09
CA VAL A 225 11.81 -12.46 -33.34
C VAL A 225 11.30 -12.34 -31.90
N VAL A 226 9.99 -12.19 -31.70
CA VAL A 226 9.38 -12.15 -30.35
C VAL A 226 9.67 -13.44 -29.57
N ASP A 227 9.51 -14.60 -30.21
CA ASP A 227 9.83 -15.91 -29.62
C ASP A 227 11.33 -16.03 -29.30
N SER A 228 12.20 -15.48 -30.16
CA SER A 228 13.65 -15.47 -29.93
C SER A 228 14.04 -14.57 -28.76
N LEU A 229 13.40 -13.41 -28.59
CA LEU A 229 13.60 -12.52 -27.44
C LEU A 229 13.20 -13.21 -26.13
N MET A 230 12.03 -13.85 -26.08
CA MET A 230 11.52 -14.49 -24.86
C MET A 230 12.32 -15.75 -24.45
N ASN A 231 12.87 -16.49 -25.41
CA ASN A 231 13.57 -17.75 -25.14
C ASN A 231 15.11 -17.61 -25.11
N GLY A 232 15.63 -16.38 -25.20
CA GLY A 232 17.07 -16.11 -25.21
C GLY A 232 17.79 -16.53 -26.50
N GLY A 233 17.04 -16.68 -27.60
CA GLY A 233 17.59 -16.95 -28.95
C GLY A 233 18.11 -15.69 -29.65
N LEU A 234 17.70 -14.50 -29.20
CA LEU A 234 18.20 -13.21 -29.66
C LEU A 234 18.80 -12.45 -28.47
N VAL A 235 20.01 -11.92 -28.64
CA VAL A 235 20.66 -11.00 -27.69
C VAL A 235 20.78 -9.65 -28.37
N LEU A 236 20.26 -8.60 -27.74
CA LEU A 236 20.28 -7.27 -28.30
C LEU A 236 21.66 -6.61 -28.10
N PRO A 237 22.08 -5.69 -29.00
CA PRO A 237 23.34 -4.98 -28.85
C PRO A 237 23.44 -4.28 -27.49
N TYR A 238 24.55 -4.46 -26.77
CA TYR A 238 24.82 -3.81 -25.48
C TYR A 238 23.86 -4.14 -24.33
N SER A 239 22.89 -5.05 -24.49
CA SER A 239 21.96 -5.41 -23.41
C SER A 239 22.64 -6.02 -22.18
N THR A 240 23.84 -6.58 -22.34
CA THR A 240 24.65 -7.13 -21.25
C THR A 240 25.15 -6.10 -20.25
N GLU A 241 25.16 -4.80 -20.61
CA GLU A 241 25.46 -3.71 -19.68
C GLU A 241 24.33 -3.46 -18.66
N PHE A 242 23.16 -4.08 -18.88
CA PHE A 242 21.96 -3.98 -18.03
C PHE A 242 21.60 -5.34 -17.40
N PRO A 243 22.46 -5.91 -16.54
CA PRO A 243 22.23 -7.24 -15.99
C PRO A 243 21.04 -7.27 -15.03
N LEU A 244 20.08 -8.14 -15.32
CA LEU A 244 18.95 -8.41 -14.44
C LEU A 244 19.10 -9.78 -13.74
N PRO A 245 18.60 -9.95 -12.51
CA PRO A 245 18.60 -11.24 -11.82
C PRO A 245 17.76 -12.28 -12.57
N SER A 246 18.25 -13.52 -12.65
CA SER A 246 17.45 -14.61 -13.25
C SER A 246 16.16 -14.87 -12.46
N ALA A 247 15.09 -15.19 -13.17
CA ALA A 247 13.80 -15.49 -12.56
C ALA A 247 13.82 -16.85 -11.85
N ILE A 248 13.42 -16.86 -10.58
CA ILE A 248 13.21 -18.06 -9.77
C ILE A 248 11.72 -18.28 -9.60
N SER A 249 11.23 -19.44 -10.03
CA SER A 249 9.81 -19.80 -9.91
C SER A 249 9.38 -20.00 -8.47
N CYS A 250 8.10 -19.74 -8.21
CA CYS A 250 7.50 -19.95 -6.90
C CYS A 250 7.71 -21.37 -6.33
N PRO A 251 8.11 -21.50 -5.05
CA PRO A 251 8.18 -22.79 -4.36
C PRO A 251 6.84 -23.54 -4.35
N GLY A 252 5.71 -22.85 -4.37
CA GLY A 252 4.39 -23.46 -4.44
C GLY A 252 4.02 -24.04 -5.81
N GLY A 253 4.68 -23.60 -6.88
CA GLY A 253 4.40 -24.03 -8.25
C GLY A 253 3.18 -23.35 -8.90
N CYS A 254 2.80 -22.14 -8.47
CA CYS A 254 1.65 -21.41 -9.04
C CYS A 254 1.87 -20.88 -10.47
N LYS A 255 3.12 -20.86 -10.98
CA LYS A 255 3.50 -20.30 -12.29
C LYS A 255 3.24 -18.80 -12.48
N GLU A 256 2.65 -18.12 -11.51
CA GLU A 256 2.37 -16.68 -11.54
C GLU A 256 3.45 -15.86 -10.82
N ALA A 257 3.91 -16.33 -9.66
CA ALA A 257 4.90 -15.63 -8.85
C ALA A 257 6.34 -16.05 -9.21
N PHE A 258 7.19 -15.05 -9.40
CA PHE A 258 8.60 -15.17 -9.73
C PHE A 258 9.45 -14.30 -8.81
N TYR A 259 10.70 -14.68 -8.59
CA TYR A 259 11.56 -14.02 -7.60
C TYR A 259 12.96 -13.78 -8.15
N CYS A 260 13.60 -12.70 -7.73
CA CYS A 260 14.98 -12.38 -8.12
C CYS A 260 16.03 -13.23 -7.40
N SER A 261 15.66 -13.92 -6.32
CA SER A 261 16.57 -14.72 -5.49
C SER A 261 15.82 -15.77 -4.66
N LYS A 262 16.55 -16.82 -4.23
CA LYS A 262 16.02 -17.83 -3.29
C LYS A 262 15.56 -17.19 -1.98
N SER A 263 16.32 -16.19 -1.50
CA SER A 263 15.98 -15.44 -0.30
C SER A 263 14.63 -14.72 -0.42
N CYS A 264 14.37 -14.04 -1.56
CA CYS A 264 13.06 -13.42 -1.81
C CYS A 264 11.93 -14.46 -1.89
N ALA A 265 12.15 -15.57 -2.59
CA ALA A 265 11.17 -16.65 -2.69
C ALA A 265 10.82 -17.25 -1.32
N GLU A 266 11.83 -17.52 -0.48
CA GLU A 266 11.66 -18.07 0.87
C GLU A 266 11.01 -17.05 1.82
N ALA A 267 11.39 -15.77 1.73
CA ALA A 267 10.81 -14.70 2.52
C ALA A 267 9.32 -14.54 2.23
N ASP A 268 8.93 -14.39 0.96
CA ASP A 268 7.53 -14.24 0.57
C ASP A 268 6.70 -15.49 0.92
N TRP A 269 7.26 -16.68 0.65
CA TRP A 269 6.62 -17.95 1.02
C TRP A 269 6.32 -18.04 2.51
N LYS A 270 7.29 -17.67 3.34
CA LYS A 270 7.19 -17.70 4.81
C LYS A 270 6.25 -16.63 5.35
N LEU A 271 6.24 -15.44 4.75
CA LEU A 271 5.46 -14.31 5.24
C LEU A 271 3.99 -14.45 4.87
N SER A 272 3.65 -14.67 3.60
CA SER A 272 2.26 -14.63 3.16
C SER A 272 1.92 -15.58 2.02
N HIS A 273 2.82 -15.74 1.04
CA HIS A 273 2.46 -16.37 -0.22
C HIS A 273 2.11 -17.86 -0.07
N SER A 274 2.66 -18.58 0.92
CA SER A 274 2.30 -19.99 1.09
C SER A 274 0.80 -20.22 1.31
N LEU A 275 0.07 -19.28 1.91
CA LEU A 275 -1.39 -19.36 2.12
C LEU A 275 -2.18 -18.81 0.92
N LEU A 276 -1.58 -17.94 0.12
CA LEU A 276 -2.19 -17.33 -1.08
C LEU A 276 -1.68 -17.95 -2.38
N CYS A 277 -1.02 -19.09 -2.31
CA CYS A 277 -0.48 -19.76 -3.49
C CYS A 277 -1.58 -20.60 -4.15
N THR A 278 -1.71 -20.48 -5.47
CA THR A 278 -2.60 -21.32 -6.29
C THR A 278 -1.94 -22.61 -6.76
N GLY A 279 -0.65 -22.81 -6.44
CA GLY A 279 0.15 -23.97 -6.85
C GLY A 279 -0.13 -25.24 -6.03
N GLU A 280 0.41 -26.37 -6.49
CA GLU A 280 0.18 -27.69 -5.90
C GLU A 280 0.71 -27.83 -4.46
N ARG A 281 1.78 -27.10 -4.12
CA ARG A 281 2.38 -27.11 -2.77
C ARG A 281 1.84 -26.01 -1.87
N SER A 282 0.69 -25.44 -2.21
CA SER A 282 0.02 -24.41 -1.40
C SER A 282 -0.31 -24.91 0.01
N LYS A 283 -0.27 -23.99 0.97
CA LYS A 283 -0.79 -24.18 2.33
C LYS A 283 -2.21 -23.62 2.51
N SER A 284 -2.84 -23.15 1.43
CA SER A 284 -4.26 -22.78 1.40
C SER A 284 -5.14 -23.98 1.77
N LEU A 285 -6.28 -23.73 2.42
CA LEU A 285 -7.27 -24.75 2.76
C LEU A 285 -8.02 -25.25 1.52
N SER A 286 -8.36 -24.33 0.61
CA SER A 286 -8.97 -24.65 -0.69
C SER A 286 -8.38 -23.77 -1.78
N ARG A 287 -7.76 -24.40 -2.79
CA ARG A 287 -7.24 -23.72 -3.98
C ARG A 287 -8.37 -23.21 -4.86
N GLU A 288 -9.50 -23.91 -4.90
CA GLU A 288 -10.68 -23.52 -5.66
C GLU A 288 -11.33 -22.26 -5.06
N ALA A 289 -11.49 -22.20 -3.74
CA ALA A 289 -11.97 -21.01 -3.06
C ALA A 289 -11.00 -19.83 -3.21
N LEU A 290 -9.68 -20.10 -3.14
CA LEU A 290 -8.66 -19.08 -3.38
C LEU A 290 -8.74 -18.51 -4.80
N SER A 291 -8.92 -19.34 -5.82
CA SER A 291 -9.11 -18.86 -7.20
C SER A 291 -10.34 -17.98 -7.35
N LYS A 292 -11.46 -18.34 -6.69
CA LYS A 292 -12.67 -17.50 -6.67
C LYS A 292 -12.44 -16.16 -5.97
N PHE A 293 -11.71 -16.16 -4.86
CA PHE A 293 -11.32 -14.94 -4.17
C PHE A 293 -10.46 -14.03 -5.07
N ILE A 294 -9.43 -14.58 -5.72
CA ILE A 294 -8.55 -13.82 -6.63
C ILE A 294 -9.34 -13.27 -7.82
N GLN A 295 -10.24 -14.07 -8.40
CA GLN A 295 -11.11 -13.62 -9.49
C GLN A 295 -12.04 -12.48 -9.02
N HIS A 296 -12.63 -12.59 -7.83
CA HIS A 296 -13.48 -11.55 -7.26
C HIS A 296 -12.70 -10.27 -7.03
N ALA A 297 -11.50 -10.33 -6.45
CA ALA A 297 -10.67 -9.17 -6.21
C ALA A 297 -10.25 -8.48 -7.51
N ASN A 298 -9.72 -9.24 -8.48
CA ASN A 298 -9.33 -8.68 -9.78
C ASN A 298 -10.51 -8.09 -10.58
N GLY A 299 -11.73 -8.54 -10.32
CA GLY A 299 -12.94 -8.05 -10.99
C GLY A 299 -13.70 -6.96 -10.25
N THR A 300 -13.25 -6.57 -9.04
CA THR A 300 -13.96 -5.58 -8.22
C THR A 300 -13.00 -4.55 -7.62
N ASN A 301 -12.16 -4.94 -6.66
CA ASN A 301 -11.14 -4.07 -6.08
C ASN A 301 -9.91 -4.91 -5.71
N ASP A 302 -8.74 -4.55 -6.26
CA ASP A 302 -7.50 -5.29 -6.10
C ASP A 302 -6.86 -5.11 -4.70
N ILE A 303 -7.27 -4.10 -3.93
CA ILE A 303 -6.88 -3.91 -2.53
C ILE A 303 -7.31 -5.11 -1.67
N PHE A 304 -8.32 -5.88 -2.09
CA PHE A 304 -8.64 -7.15 -1.41
C PHE A 304 -7.46 -8.13 -1.43
N LEU A 305 -6.65 -8.17 -2.49
CA LEU A 305 -5.44 -9.00 -2.54
C LEU A 305 -4.38 -8.50 -1.54
N LEU A 306 -4.24 -7.18 -1.36
CA LEU A 306 -3.39 -6.60 -0.31
C LEU A 306 -3.89 -6.93 1.09
N ALA A 307 -5.19 -6.77 1.33
CA ALA A 307 -5.81 -7.09 2.60
C ALA A 307 -5.63 -8.57 2.96
N ALA A 308 -5.80 -9.47 1.99
CA ALA A 308 -5.49 -10.89 2.15
C ALA A 308 -4.01 -11.13 2.44
N LYS A 309 -3.09 -10.41 1.79
CA LYS A 309 -1.65 -10.52 2.06
C LYS A 309 -1.29 -10.06 3.48
N ALA A 310 -1.88 -8.97 3.96
CA ALA A 310 -1.71 -8.48 5.34
C ALA A 310 -2.28 -9.47 6.39
N ILE A 311 -3.43 -10.08 6.09
CA ILE A 311 -4.01 -11.15 6.91
C ILE A 311 -3.08 -12.36 6.96
N CYS A 312 -2.62 -12.86 5.81
CA CYS A 312 -1.73 -14.00 5.73
C CYS A 312 -0.39 -13.73 6.43
N PHE A 313 0.15 -12.51 6.30
CA PHE A 313 1.31 -12.03 7.06
C PHE A 313 1.08 -12.18 8.57
N THR A 314 -0.04 -11.68 9.07
CA THR A 314 -0.41 -11.75 10.50
C THR A 314 -0.57 -13.19 10.97
N ILE A 315 -1.26 -14.03 10.20
CA ILE A 315 -1.44 -15.46 10.51
C ILE A 315 -0.09 -16.17 10.59
N SER A 316 0.79 -15.96 9.61
CA SER A 316 2.11 -16.61 9.57
C SER A 316 2.99 -16.15 10.73
N ARG A 317 2.96 -14.86 11.06
CA ARG A 317 3.68 -14.31 12.22
C ARG A 317 3.13 -14.89 13.53
N TYR A 318 1.82 -14.96 13.71
CA TYR A 318 1.19 -15.56 14.89
C TYR A 318 1.57 -17.02 15.07
N ARG A 319 1.48 -17.84 13.99
CA ARG A 319 1.89 -19.25 14.03
C ARG A 319 3.34 -19.40 14.45
N LYS A 320 4.24 -18.57 13.91
CA LYS A 320 5.66 -18.57 14.28
C LYS A 320 5.87 -18.20 15.76
N LEU A 321 5.27 -17.12 16.24
CA LEU A 321 5.37 -16.70 17.63
C LEU A 321 4.85 -17.78 18.59
N LYS A 322 3.75 -18.44 18.23
CA LYS A 322 3.19 -19.55 19.01
C LYS A 322 4.11 -20.76 19.03
N GLU A 323 4.71 -21.14 17.90
CA GLU A 323 5.71 -22.21 17.84
C GLU A 323 6.95 -21.90 18.68
N ASP A 324 7.45 -20.67 18.63
CA ASP A 324 8.64 -20.25 19.37
C ASP A 324 8.36 -20.23 20.89
N TYR A 325 7.19 -19.73 21.30
CA TYR A 325 6.73 -19.77 22.69
C TYR A 325 6.62 -21.19 23.26
N LEU A 326 6.05 -22.13 22.49
CA LEU A 326 5.93 -23.53 22.91
C LEU A 326 7.32 -24.19 23.07
N LYS A 327 8.27 -23.90 22.17
CA LYS A 327 9.66 -24.41 22.28
C LYS A 327 10.41 -23.86 23.50
N GLU A 328 10.10 -22.63 23.93
CA GLU A 328 10.69 -22.03 25.13
C GLU A 328 10.12 -22.65 26.41
N GLN A 329 8.82 -22.94 26.45
CA GLN A 329 8.20 -23.63 27.58
C GLN A 329 8.77 -25.04 27.81
N GLU A 330 9.05 -25.78 26.74
CA GLU A 330 9.67 -27.11 26.83
C GLU A 330 11.09 -27.07 27.43
N LYS A 331 11.81 -25.94 27.30
CA LYS A 331 13.19 -25.79 27.78
C LYS A 331 13.29 -25.31 29.22
N CYS A 332 12.31 -24.57 29.75
CA CYS A 332 12.39 -23.97 31.09
C CYS A 332 11.07 -24.12 31.88
N PRO A 333 10.80 -25.28 32.49
CA PRO A 333 9.53 -25.57 33.17
C PRO A 333 9.26 -24.77 34.46
N SER A 334 10.27 -24.03 34.97
CA SER A 334 10.25 -23.43 36.32
C SER A 334 10.22 -21.90 36.37
N ALA A 335 10.12 -21.21 35.22
CA ALA A 335 9.82 -19.79 35.23
C ALA A 335 8.31 -19.64 35.44
N ASN A 336 7.88 -18.83 36.43
CA ASN A 336 6.48 -18.48 36.63
C ASN A 336 5.86 -18.16 35.26
N ALA A 337 4.98 -19.05 34.77
CA ALA A 337 4.31 -18.89 33.50
C ALA A 337 3.51 -17.59 33.57
N LEU A 338 4.07 -16.49 33.05
CA LEU A 338 3.23 -15.40 32.61
C LEU A 338 2.32 -16.03 31.57
N ASP A 339 1.03 -16.11 31.90
CA ASP A 339 -0.01 -16.68 31.07
C ASP A 339 -0.10 -15.86 29.77
N CYS A 340 0.74 -16.22 28.79
CA CYS A 340 0.69 -15.62 27.47
C CYS A 340 -0.51 -16.23 26.74
N SER A 341 -1.65 -15.55 26.87
CA SER A 341 -2.86 -15.95 26.15
C SER A 341 -2.63 -15.91 24.64
N ASP A 342 -3.34 -16.77 23.89
CA ASP A 342 -3.35 -16.75 22.41
C ASP A 342 -3.64 -15.35 21.84
N LEU A 343 -4.39 -14.53 22.59
CA LEU A 343 -4.66 -13.13 22.25
C LEU A 343 -3.41 -12.24 22.31
N SER A 344 -2.53 -12.44 23.30
CA SER A 344 -1.29 -11.66 23.43
C SER A 344 -0.35 -11.89 22.25
N LEU A 345 -0.15 -13.17 21.87
CA LEU A 345 0.63 -13.54 20.69
C LEU A 345 0.02 -13.00 19.39
N LEU A 346 -1.31 -13.01 19.31
CA LEU A 346 -2.00 -12.45 18.14
C LEU A 346 -1.84 -10.93 18.05
N LEU A 347 -1.97 -10.20 19.17
CA LEU A 347 -1.73 -8.76 19.22
C LEU A 347 -0.30 -8.41 18.80
N GLU A 348 0.68 -9.21 19.21
CA GLU A 348 2.09 -9.04 18.80
C GLU A 348 2.33 -9.40 17.32
N ALA A 349 1.57 -10.36 16.78
CA ALA A 349 1.58 -10.67 15.36
C ALA A 349 0.98 -9.53 14.52
N TRP A 350 -0.10 -8.91 15.01
CA TRP A 350 -0.80 -7.82 14.35
C TRP A 350 -0.06 -6.48 14.45
N LYS A 351 0.79 -6.32 15.45
CA LYS A 351 1.46 -5.06 15.81
C LYS A 351 2.01 -4.27 14.60
N PRO A 352 2.72 -4.86 13.62
CA PRO A 352 3.22 -4.10 12.46
C PRO A 352 2.11 -3.46 11.60
N ILE A 353 0.99 -4.18 11.40
CA ILE A 353 -0.17 -3.69 10.64
C ILE A 353 -0.98 -2.71 11.49
N SER A 354 -0.95 -2.81 12.82
CA SER A 354 -1.72 -1.96 13.74
C SER A 354 -1.38 -0.47 13.62
N PHE A 355 -0.22 -0.11 13.08
CA PHE A 355 0.26 1.27 13.01
C PHE A 355 -0.07 2.02 11.72
N GLY A 356 -0.67 1.39 10.70
CA GLY A 356 -1.26 2.18 9.61
C GLY A 356 -2.41 3.03 10.13
N HIS A 357 -2.66 4.19 9.52
CA HIS A 357 -3.91 4.92 9.77
C HIS A 357 -5.08 4.09 9.25
N LYS A 358 -6.21 4.01 9.97
CA LYS A 358 -7.32 3.12 9.62
C LYS A 358 -8.65 3.78 9.84
N GLY A 359 -9.52 3.62 8.85
CA GLY A 359 -10.97 3.74 8.96
C GLY A 359 -11.60 2.47 8.41
N ARG A 360 -12.87 2.24 8.70
CA ARG A 360 -13.62 1.21 7.97
C ARG A 360 -13.77 1.71 6.55
N TRP A 361 -13.40 0.89 5.57
CA TRP A 361 -13.42 1.25 4.16
C TRP A 361 -14.72 1.95 3.74
N TRP A 362 -15.87 1.34 4.05
CA TRP A 362 -17.16 1.93 3.71
C TRP A 362 -17.42 3.26 4.43
N ASP A 363 -16.81 3.58 5.58
CA ASP A 363 -17.01 4.88 6.22
C ASP A 363 -16.06 5.96 5.71
N CYS A 364 -14.87 5.58 5.22
CA CYS A 364 -13.76 6.52 5.03
C CYS A 364 -13.43 6.84 3.57
N ILE A 365 -13.94 6.08 2.60
CA ILE A 365 -13.76 6.45 1.20
C ILE A 365 -14.54 7.70 0.84
N ALA A 366 -14.01 8.49 -0.08
CA ALA A 366 -14.74 9.59 -0.70
C ALA A 366 -15.99 9.07 -1.42
N LEU A 367 -17.04 9.90 -1.49
CA LEU A 367 -18.17 9.62 -2.36
C LEU A 367 -17.75 9.93 -3.80
N PRO A 368 -18.05 9.03 -4.76
CA PRO A 368 -17.86 9.33 -6.16
C PRO A 368 -18.68 10.56 -6.61
N ASP A 369 -18.18 11.31 -7.59
CA ASP A 369 -18.81 12.53 -8.12
C ASP A 369 -20.20 12.24 -8.72
N ASP A 370 -20.43 11.01 -9.18
CA ASP A 370 -21.69 10.53 -9.75
C ASP A 370 -22.69 10.02 -8.69
N VAL A 371 -22.32 10.01 -7.42
CA VAL A 371 -23.19 9.60 -6.30
C VAL A 371 -23.76 10.83 -5.59
N ASP A 372 -25.08 11.04 -5.75
CA ASP A 372 -25.80 12.08 -5.02
C ASP A 372 -25.75 11.84 -3.50
N LEU A 373 -25.68 12.92 -2.70
CA LEU A 373 -25.67 12.84 -1.23
C LEU A 373 -26.88 12.10 -0.65
N SER A 374 -28.01 12.05 -1.37
CA SER A 374 -29.18 11.27 -0.97
C SER A 374 -28.96 9.76 -1.03
N ASP A 375 -28.04 9.30 -1.87
CA ASP A 375 -27.74 7.89 -2.12
C ASP A 375 -26.50 7.38 -1.38
N GLU A 376 -25.84 8.25 -0.60
CA GLU A 376 -24.66 7.90 0.20
C GLU A 376 -24.90 6.62 1.02
N ALA A 377 -26.01 6.53 1.75
CA ALA A 377 -26.29 5.34 2.58
C ALA A 377 -26.33 4.03 1.76
N SER A 378 -26.88 4.08 0.55
CA SER A 378 -26.95 2.94 -0.37
C SER A 378 -25.55 2.56 -0.86
N PHE A 379 -24.78 3.54 -1.32
CA PHE A 379 -23.39 3.34 -1.75
C PHE A 379 -22.53 2.70 -0.64
N ARG A 380 -22.60 3.25 0.57
CA ARG A 380 -21.87 2.76 1.75
C ARG A 380 -22.24 1.30 2.08
N MET A 381 -23.51 0.92 1.93
CA MET A 381 -23.96 -0.47 2.09
C MET A 381 -23.41 -1.40 1.01
N GLU A 382 -23.40 -0.98 -0.26
CA GLU A 382 -22.88 -1.78 -1.36
C GLU A 382 -21.39 -2.10 -1.19
N ILE A 383 -20.60 -1.10 -0.83
CA ILE A 383 -19.17 -1.25 -0.53
C ILE A 383 -18.95 -2.21 0.65
N ARG A 384 -19.78 -2.12 1.69
CA ARG A 384 -19.73 -3.03 2.83
C ARG A 384 -20.07 -4.48 2.45
N GLU A 385 -21.08 -4.69 1.61
CA GLU A 385 -21.43 -6.03 1.11
C GLU A 385 -20.35 -6.60 0.19
N LEU A 386 -19.70 -5.74 -0.61
CA LEU A 386 -18.57 -6.14 -1.42
C LEU A 386 -17.40 -6.64 -0.56
N ALA A 387 -17.04 -5.91 0.49
CA ALA A 387 -16.05 -6.34 1.47
C ALA A 387 -16.46 -7.65 2.19
N ASN A 388 -17.76 -7.83 2.49
CA ASN A 388 -18.27 -9.05 3.10
C ASN A 388 -18.10 -10.26 2.17
N MET A 389 -18.51 -10.15 0.91
CA MET A 389 -18.35 -11.20 -0.09
C MET A 389 -16.87 -11.61 -0.23
N SER A 390 -16.00 -10.62 -0.38
CA SER A 390 -14.55 -10.80 -0.43
C SER A 390 -14.01 -11.54 0.80
N LEU A 391 -14.44 -11.15 2.00
CA LEU A 391 -14.06 -11.82 3.24
C LEU A 391 -14.54 -13.27 3.32
N GLN A 392 -15.78 -13.58 2.88
CA GLN A 392 -16.29 -14.94 2.90
C GLN A 392 -15.50 -15.86 1.97
N LEU A 393 -15.16 -15.37 0.77
CA LEU A 393 -14.31 -16.11 -0.18
C LEU A 393 -12.91 -16.34 0.39
N LEU A 394 -12.32 -15.33 1.02
CA LEU A 394 -11.02 -15.45 1.66
C LEU A 394 -11.05 -16.46 2.83
N LYS A 395 -12.07 -16.41 3.68
CA LYS A 395 -12.25 -17.38 4.76
C LYS A 395 -12.30 -18.81 4.22
N ALA A 396 -13.13 -19.06 3.21
CA ALA A 396 -13.21 -20.38 2.58
C ALA A 396 -11.87 -20.85 1.97
N ALA A 397 -11.02 -19.91 1.54
CA ALA A 397 -9.70 -20.19 1.00
C ALA A 397 -8.67 -20.55 2.08
N ILE A 398 -8.56 -19.77 3.16
CA ILE A 398 -7.39 -19.85 4.07
C ILE A 398 -7.72 -20.10 5.56
N PHE A 399 -9.01 -20.21 5.96
CA PHE A 399 -9.37 -20.16 7.38
C PHE A 399 -10.63 -20.94 7.81
N ASP A 400 -10.68 -21.35 9.09
CA ASP A 400 -11.81 -22.08 9.71
C ASP A 400 -12.09 -21.66 11.19
N LYS A 401 -11.69 -20.44 11.64
CA LYS A 401 -11.96 -19.92 13.02
C LYS A 401 -12.32 -18.40 13.08
N GLU A 402 -12.53 -17.83 14.27
CA GLU A 402 -13.13 -16.50 14.58
C GLU A 402 -12.17 -15.27 14.55
N LEU A 403 -11.08 -15.32 13.78
CA LEU A 403 -10.01 -14.31 13.85
C LEU A 403 -10.26 -13.11 12.90
N PHE A 404 -11.37 -13.14 12.16
CA PHE A 404 -11.65 -12.21 11.08
C PHE A 404 -13.13 -11.80 11.09
N SER A 405 -13.41 -10.64 11.70
CA SER A 405 -14.70 -9.98 11.53
C SER A 405 -14.68 -9.12 10.25
N LEU A 406 -15.87 -8.83 9.72
CA LEU A 406 -16.03 -7.85 8.66
C LEU A 406 -15.45 -6.49 9.07
N GLU A 407 -15.61 -6.10 10.33
CA GLU A 407 -15.05 -4.86 10.86
C GLU A 407 -13.53 -4.83 10.74
N ILE A 408 -12.80 -5.86 11.18
CA ILE A 408 -11.34 -5.90 11.05
C ILE A 408 -10.91 -5.86 9.59
N TYR A 409 -11.60 -6.61 8.72
CA TYR A 409 -11.30 -6.61 7.29
C TYR A 409 -11.51 -5.23 6.66
N GLY A 410 -12.62 -4.56 6.97
CA GLY A 410 -12.90 -3.20 6.54
C GLY A 410 -11.84 -2.20 7.00
N HIS A 411 -11.29 -2.34 8.22
CA HIS A 411 -10.17 -1.51 8.69
C HIS A 411 -8.85 -1.78 7.97
N ILE A 412 -8.62 -3.01 7.49
CA ILE A 412 -7.43 -3.33 6.68
C ILE A 412 -7.56 -2.71 5.29
N ILE A 413 -8.72 -2.84 4.67
CA ILE A 413 -8.98 -2.25 3.35
C ILE A 413 -8.84 -0.73 3.45
N GLY A 414 -9.54 -0.11 4.41
CA GLY A 414 -9.43 1.33 4.64
C GLY A 414 -8.01 1.78 5.03
N MET A 415 -7.17 0.90 5.60
CA MET A 415 -5.75 1.21 5.79
C MET A 415 -5.03 1.43 4.47
N PHE A 416 -5.25 0.59 3.46
CA PHE A 416 -4.56 0.76 2.18
C PHE A 416 -5.10 1.98 1.42
N GLU A 417 -6.41 2.22 1.48
CA GLU A 417 -7.07 3.37 0.84
C GLU A 417 -6.61 4.70 1.46
N LEU A 418 -6.62 4.81 2.79
CA LEU A 418 -6.28 6.07 3.48
C LEU A 418 -4.78 6.35 3.59
N ASN A 419 -3.94 5.36 3.28
CA ASN A 419 -2.50 5.56 3.26
C ASN A 419 -1.98 5.58 1.83
N ASN A 420 -2.82 5.52 0.78
CA ASN A 420 -2.48 5.22 -0.62
C ASN A 420 -1.02 5.50 -1.02
N LEU A 421 -0.22 4.43 -1.21
CA LEU A 421 1.20 4.54 -1.59
C LEU A 421 1.44 3.74 -2.86
N ASP A 422 1.77 4.48 -3.90
CA ASP A 422 2.20 3.89 -5.16
C ASP A 422 3.54 3.19 -4.97
N LEU A 423 3.57 1.95 -5.47
CA LEU A 423 4.79 1.22 -5.70
C LEU A 423 5.16 1.43 -7.16
N VAL A 424 6.25 2.17 -7.39
CA VAL A 424 6.80 2.40 -8.73
C VAL A 424 8.24 1.90 -8.77
N VAL A 425 8.59 1.12 -9.80
CA VAL A 425 9.97 0.76 -10.12
C VAL A 425 10.20 1.04 -11.60
N ALA A 426 11.14 1.92 -11.91
CA ALA A 426 11.49 2.32 -13.27
C ALA A 426 11.91 1.11 -14.12
N SER A 427 11.57 1.15 -15.41
CA SER A 427 11.86 0.06 -16.33
C SER A 427 13.32 0.11 -16.79
N PRO A 428 14.09 -0.99 -16.68
CA PRO A 428 15.44 -1.04 -17.22
C PRO A 428 15.48 -0.99 -18.76
N VAL A 429 14.32 -1.14 -19.42
CA VAL A 429 14.20 -0.99 -20.88
C VAL A 429 14.39 0.47 -21.29
N GLU A 430 13.99 1.42 -20.44
CA GLU A 430 14.21 2.85 -20.68
C GLU A 430 15.70 3.17 -20.68
N ASP A 431 16.40 2.82 -19.59
CA ASP A 431 17.84 3.00 -19.46
C ASP A 431 18.61 2.37 -20.63
N TYR A 432 18.15 1.20 -21.08
CA TYR A 432 18.73 0.51 -22.23
C TYR A 432 18.59 1.32 -23.52
N PHE A 433 17.41 1.84 -23.85
CA PHE A 433 17.23 2.61 -25.09
C PHE A 433 17.87 3.99 -25.01
N LEU A 434 17.88 4.65 -23.85
CA LEU A 434 18.62 5.88 -23.62
C LEU A 434 20.12 5.66 -23.85
N TYR A 435 20.67 4.56 -23.32
CA TYR A 435 22.07 4.20 -23.55
C TYR A 435 22.39 3.99 -25.04
N ILE A 436 21.50 3.34 -25.80
CA ILE A 436 21.68 3.20 -27.25
C ILE A 436 21.65 4.57 -27.94
N ASP A 437 20.78 5.47 -27.52
CA ASP A 437 20.65 6.82 -28.10
C ASP A 437 21.89 7.68 -27.85
N ASP A 438 22.53 7.50 -26.69
CA ASP A 438 23.75 8.19 -26.24
C ASP A 438 25.06 7.60 -26.83
N LEU A 439 25.00 6.49 -27.56
CA LEU A 439 26.19 5.89 -28.17
C LEU A 439 26.81 6.83 -29.24
N PRO A 440 28.14 6.75 -29.45
CA PRO A 440 28.78 7.43 -30.58
C PRO A 440 28.15 7.01 -31.92
N GLU A 441 27.94 7.96 -32.82
CA GLU A 441 27.18 7.85 -34.08
C GLU A 441 27.37 6.54 -34.88
N LEU A 442 28.62 6.06 -35.01
CA LEU A 442 28.91 4.81 -35.71
C LEU A 442 28.33 3.59 -34.98
N LYS A 443 28.53 3.49 -33.67
CA LYS A 443 28.02 2.40 -32.83
C LYS A 443 26.51 2.46 -32.68
N LYS A 444 25.96 3.68 -32.56
CA LYS A 444 24.52 3.93 -32.52
C LYS A 444 23.85 3.37 -33.77
N LYS A 445 24.32 3.75 -34.97
CA LYS A 445 23.80 3.23 -36.25
C LYS A 445 23.87 1.71 -36.35
N GLU A 446 24.96 1.10 -35.90
CA GLU A 446 25.10 -0.36 -35.89
C GLU A 446 24.09 -1.05 -34.96
N ALA A 447 23.85 -0.47 -33.77
CA ALA A 447 22.88 -1.00 -32.83
C ALA A 447 21.44 -0.80 -33.32
N GLU A 448 21.12 0.39 -33.84
CA GLU A 448 19.79 0.77 -34.33
C GLU A 448 19.29 -0.09 -35.50
N ILE A 449 20.18 -0.68 -36.30
CA ILE A 449 19.80 -1.68 -37.32
C ILE A 449 18.98 -2.82 -36.70
N ILE A 450 19.29 -3.20 -35.46
CA ILE A 450 18.62 -4.28 -34.73
C ILE A 450 17.54 -3.72 -33.80
N THR A 451 17.83 -2.65 -33.08
CA THR A 451 16.98 -2.17 -31.98
C THR A 451 15.85 -1.25 -32.44
N ARG A 452 16.02 -0.51 -33.54
CA ARG A 452 15.01 0.47 -33.98
C ARG A 452 13.67 -0.15 -34.37
N PRO A 453 13.60 -1.27 -35.14
CA PRO A 453 12.33 -1.91 -35.44
C PRO A 453 11.59 -2.41 -34.19
N ILE A 454 12.34 -2.77 -33.14
CA ILE A 454 11.78 -3.22 -31.87
C ILE A 454 11.22 -2.02 -31.10
N LEU A 455 11.98 -0.92 -31.00
CA LEU A 455 11.53 0.31 -30.36
C LEU A 455 10.28 0.88 -31.05
N ASP A 456 10.30 0.95 -32.38
CA ASP A 456 9.17 1.44 -33.18
C ASP A 456 7.91 0.57 -32.97
N ALA A 457 8.06 -0.73 -32.72
CA ALA A 457 6.94 -1.63 -32.44
C ALA A 457 6.40 -1.54 -31.01
N LEU A 458 7.29 -1.26 -30.04
CA LEU A 458 6.90 -0.99 -28.66
C LEU A 458 6.10 0.32 -28.56
N GLY A 459 6.44 1.31 -29.40
CA GLY A 459 5.81 2.61 -29.42
C GLY A 459 6.13 3.43 -28.17
N ASP A 460 5.22 4.34 -27.80
CA ASP A 460 5.40 5.25 -26.67
C ASP A 460 5.39 4.50 -25.31
N ASP A 461 4.89 3.27 -25.28
CA ASP A 461 4.80 2.44 -24.07
C ASP A 461 6.08 1.62 -23.79
N TYR A 462 7.20 1.89 -24.46
CA TYR A 462 8.42 1.08 -24.35
C TYR A 462 9.03 1.04 -22.92
N SER A 463 8.78 2.08 -22.11
CA SER A 463 9.36 2.30 -20.78
C SER A 463 8.38 2.06 -19.62
N VAL A 464 7.26 1.35 -19.83
CA VAL A 464 6.27 1.11 -18.76
C VAL A 464 6.93 0.59 -17.48
N CYS A 465 6.76 1.35 -16.39
CA CYS A 465 7.30 1.05 -15.08
C CYS A 465 6.49 -0.07 -14.39
N CYS A 466 7.11 -0.73 -13.41
CA CYS A 466 6.36 -1.63 -12.54
C CYS A 466 5.50 -0.81 -11.58
N GLU A 467 4.19 -1.03 -11.63
CA GLU A 467 3.20 -0.32 -10.83
C GLU A 467 2.51 -1.27 -9.85
N GLY A 468 2.20 -0.75 -8.68
CA GLY A 468 1.57 -1.49 -7.62
C GLY A 468 1.16 -0.62 -6.46
N THR A 469 0.69 -1.26 -5.41
CA THR A 469 0.31 -0.60 -4.16
C THR A 469 1.04 -1.29 -3.00
N ALA A 470 1.53 -0.49 -2.06
CA ALA A 470 2.30 -0.98 -0.92
C ALA A 470 2.02 -0.20 0.36
N PHE A 471 2.42 -0.76 1.50
CA PHE A 471 2.42 -0.09 2.79
C PHE A 471 3.85 0.00 3.32
N PHE A 472 4.28 1.24 3.61
CA PHE A 472 5.62 1.61 4.06
C PHE A 472 5.55 2.18 5.49
N PRO A 473 5.91 1.41 6.53
CA PRO A 473 5.58 1.75 7.91
C PRO A 473 6.08 3.11 8.42
N LEU A 474 7.22 3.60 7.92
CA LEU A 474 7.82 4.87 8.32
C LEU A 474 7.40 6.00 7.39
N GLN A 475 7.35 5.76 6.07
CA GLN A 475 6.93 6.77 5.11
C GLN A 475 5.44 7.14 5.32
N SER A 476 4.57 6.19 5.66
CA SER A 476 3.16 6.48 6.02
C SER A 476 2.99 7.31 7.30
N CYS A 477 4.08 7.62 8.01
CA CYS A 477 4.07 8.55 9.15
C CYS A 477 4.53 9.97 8.78
N MET A 478 4.91 10.22 7.52
CA MET A 478 5.34 11.56 7.06
C MET A 478 4.12 12.40 6.73
N ASN A 479 3.97 13.54 7.40
CA ASN A 479 2.85 14.45 7.19
C ASN A 479 2.97 15.23 5.88
N HIS A 480 1.82 15.75 5.44
CA HIS A 480 1.71 16.61 4.27
C HIS A 480 2.23 18.03 4.51
N SER A 481 2.82 18.62 3.48
CA SER A 481 2.96 20.07 3.32
C SER A 481 2.85 20.44 1.84
N CYS A 482 2.16 21.53 1.50
CA CYS A 482 2.17 22.08 0.13
C CYS A 482 3.48 22.81 -0.22
N CYS A 483 4.39 22.95 0.75
CA CYS A 483 5.79 23.30 0.59
C CYS A 483 6.63 22.26 1.35
N PRO A 484 6.75 21.04 0.82
CA PRO A 484 7.45 19.96 1.49
C PRO A 484 8.95 20.23 1.54
N ASN A 485 9.62 19.59 2.49
CA ASN A 485 11.08 19.62 2.60
C ASN A 485 11.73 18.30 2.17
N ALA A 486 10.93 17.31 1.81
CA ALA A 486 11.36 16.03 1.28
C ALA A 486 10.41 15.53 0.19
N LYS A 487 10.88 14.59 -0.64
CA LYS A 487 10.03 13.89 -1.62
C LYS A 487 10.38 12.42 -1.73
N ALA A 488 9.41 11.63 -2.17
CA ALA A 488 9.68 10.30 -2.69
C ALA A 488 10.42 10.44 -4.04
N PHE A 489 11.59 9.81 -4.16
CA PHE A 489 12.41 9.87 -5.35
C PHE A 489 13.22 8.59 -5.53
N LYS A 490 13.09 7.94 -6.68
CA LYS A 490 13.92 6.80 -7.07
C LYS A 490 15.17 7.33 -7.77
N ARG A 491 16.35 7.10 -7.19
CA ARG A 491 17.61 7.31 -7.92
C ARG A 491 17.85 6.11 -8.83
N GLU A 492 18.75 6.23 -9.79
CA GLU A 492 19.16 5.15 -10.70
C GLU A 492 19.52 3.84 -9.97
N LYS A 493 20.13 3.93 -8.78
CA LYS A 493 20.50 2.77 -7.96
C LYS A 493 19.33 2.12 -7.20
N ASP A 494 18.16 2.76 -7.15
CA ASP A 494 16.99 2.36 -6.38
C ASP A 494 16.07 1.49 -7.25
N ILE A 495 16.55 0.27 -7.53
CA ILE A 495 16.00 -0.68 -8.51
C ILE A 495 14.97 -1.67 -7.93
N ASP A 496 14.41 -1.38 -6.76
CA ASP A 496 13.41 -2.21 -6.08
C ASP A 496 12.24 -1.35 -5.59
N GLY A 497 11.21 -2.00 -5.03
CA GLY A 497 9.98 -1.33 -4.61
C GLY A 497 10.08 -0.51 -3.31
N GLN A 498 11.25 -0.35 -2.68
CA GLN A 498 11.37 0.42 -1.43
C GLN A 498 11.05 1.91 -1.63
N ALA A 499 10.32 2.53 -0.70
CA ALA A 499 10.15 3.98 -0.75
C ALA A 499 11.48 4.66 -0.41
N THR A 500 11.98 5.51 -1.29
CA THR A 500 13.22 6.27 -1.10
C THR A 500 12.86 7.73 -0.93
N ILE A 501 13.21 8.30 0.21
CA ILE A 501 12.90 9.69 0.57
C ILE A 501 14.20 10.49 0.60
N ILE A 502 14.24 11.60 -0.15
CA ILE A 502 15.36 12.52 -0.18
C ILE A 502 14.93 13.91 0.29
N ALA A 503 15.88 14.68 0.81
CA ALA A 503 15.67 16.08 1.17
C ALA A 503 15.59 16.96 -0.09
N LEU A 504 14.65 17.91 -0.12
CA LEU A 504 14.51 18.93 -1.17
C LEU A 504 15.24 20.22 -0.84
N ARG A 505 15.62 20.39 0.43
CA ARG A 505 16.38 21.52 0.96
C ARG A 505 17.09 21.06 2.23
N PRO A 506 18.00 21.85 2.82
CA PRO A 506 18.53 21.53 4.14
C PRO A 506 17.41 21.36 5.17
N ILE A 507 17.51 20.31 5.98
CA ILE A 507 16.57 19.99 7.08
C ILE A 507 17.38 19.95 8.38
N GLY A 508 17.01 20.79 9.34
CA GLY A 508 17.70 20.85 10.62
C GLY A 508 17.25 19.75 11.59
N LYS A 509 18.14 19.34 12.50
CA LYS A 509 17.78 18.43 13.58
C LYS A 509 16.55 18.93 14.35
N GLY A 510 15.56 18.05 14.50
CA GLY A 510 14.32 18.31 15.22
C GLY A 510 13.21 18.87 14.34
N GLU A 511 13.50 19.26 13.10
CA GLU A 511 12.50 19.66 12.10
C GLU A 511 11.68 18.44 11.65
N GLU A 512 10.40 18.66 11.36
CA GLU A 512 9.53 17.64 10.78
C GLU A 512 9.87 17.41 9.31
N VAL A 513 9.95 16.15 8.90
CA VAL A 513 10.09 15.74 7.50
C VAL A 513 8.70 15.60 6.92
N THR A 514 8.38 16.49 5.97
CA THR A 514 7.09 16.56 5.28
C THR A 514 7.26 16.27 3.80
N ILE A 515 6.27 15.59 3.22
CA ILE A 515 6.17 15.30 1.78
C ILE A 515 4.89 15.93 1.24
N SER A 516 4.74 16.10 -0.08
CA SER A 516 3.44 16.41 -0.65
C SER A 516 2.65 15.11 -0.91
N TYR A 517 1.33 15.18 -0.75
CA TYR A 517 0.39 14.09 -1.06
C TYR A 517 -0.36 14.33 -2.36
N ILE A 518 -0.22 15.55 -2.89
CA ILE A 518 -0.98 16.10 -4.00
C ILE A 518 -0.02 16.89 -4.89
N ASP A 519 -0.51 17.34 -6.03
CA ASP A 519 0.22 18.30 -6.85
C ASP A 519 0.30 19.66 -6.13
N GLU A 520 1.53 20.15 -5.99
CA GLU A 520 1.86 21.39 -5.28
C GLU A 520 1.50 22.63 -6.11
N ASP A 521 1.40 22.51 -7.44
CA ASP A 521 1.17 23.62 -8.38
C ASP A 521 -0.31 23.98 -8.53
N LEU A 522 -1.22 23.15 -8.00
CA LEU A 522 -2.65 23.43 -7.91
C LEU A 522 -2.94 24.70 -7.11
N THR A 523 -4.09 25.33 -7.37
CA THR A 523 -4.56 26.51 -6.61
C THR A 523 -4.87 26.17 -5.15
N TYR A 524 -4.95 27.17 -4.27
CA TYR A 524 -5.29 26.96 -2.86
C TYR A 524 -6.59 26.15 -2.70
N GLU A 525 -7.64 26.51 -3.44
CA GLU A 525 -8.94 25.84 -3.36
C GLU A 525 -8.87 24.38 -3.82
N GLU A 526 -8.17 24.12 -4.93
CA GLU A 526 -7.97 22.75 -5.45
C GLU A 526 -7.16 21.91 -4.47
N ARG A 527 -6.07 22.45 -3.89
CA ARG A 527 -5.27 21.74 -2.89
C ARG A 527 -6.09 21.41 -1.64
N GLN A 528 -6.88 22.35 -1.12
CA GLN A 528 -7.74 22.06 0.04
C GLN A 528 -8.79 21.01 -0.30
N ALA A 529 -9.40 21.08 -1.49
CA ALA A 529 -10.38 20.09 -1.95
C ALA A 529 -9.77 18.69 -2.05
N SER A 530 -8.58 18.54 -2.66
CA SER A 530 -7.89 17.25 -2.76
C SER A 530 -7.47 16.67 -1.40
N LEU A 531 -7.25 17.52 -0.38
CA LEU A 531 -6.88 17.09 0.97
C LEU A 531 -8.08 16.69 1.83
N VAL A 532 -9.31 16.99 1.42
CA VAL A 532 -10.53 16.52 2.11
C VAL A 532 -10.57 15.00 2.19
N ASP A 533 -10.12 14.31 1.15
CA ASP A 533 -10.06 12.84 1.10
C ASP A 533 -9.11 12.24 2.16
N TYR A 534 -8.11 13.03 2.59
CA TYR A 534 -7.20 12.68 3.68
C TYR A 534 -7.74 13.11 5.06
N GLY A 535 -8.89 13.78 5.11
CA GLY A 535 -9.61 14.11 6.34
C GLY A 535 -9.03 15.28 7.14
N PHE A 536 -8.27 16.20 6.51
CA PHE A 536 -7.72 17.37 7.19
C PHE A 536 -7.72 18.64 6.32
N GLU A 537 -7.65 19.80 6.99
CA GLU A 537 -7.47 21.12 6.36
C GLU A 537 -5.99 21.52 6.46
N CYS A 538 -5.34 21.81 5.34
CA CYS A 538 -3.91 22.13 5.35
C CYS A 538 -3.65 23.57 5.80
N LYS A 539 -2.79 23.72 6.81
CA LYS A 539 -2.38 25.00 7.40
C LYS A 539 -0.88 25.26 7.28
N CYS A 540 -0.24 24.68 6.25
CA CYS A 540 1.17 24.94 5.95
C CYS A 540 1.37 26.42 5.54
N SER A 541 2.63 26.87 5.51
CA SER A 541 2.96 28.28 5.19
C SER A 541 2.36 28.75 3.86
N LYS A 542 2.44 27.92 2.80
CA LYS A 542 1.85 28.24 1.49
C LYS A 542 0.35 28.48 1.58
N CYS A 543 -0.37 27.57 2.25
CA CYS A 543 -1.81 27.70 2.42
C CYS A 543 -2.19 28.92 3.26
N LEU A 544 -1.43 29.26 4.30
CA LEU A 544 -1.69 30.44 5.13
C LEU A 544 -1.43 31.75 4.37
N GLU A 545 -0.47 31.76 3.43
CA GLU A 545 -0.16 32.92 2.60
C GLU A 545 -1.16 33.13 1.45
N GLU A 546 -1.63 32.02 0.85
CA GLU A 546 -2.57 32.03 -0.28
C GLU A 546 -4.05 32.02 0.15
N GLN A 547 -4.33 31.91 1.45
CA GLN A 547 -5.70 31.91 1.97
C GLN A 547 -6.41 33.24 1.64
N PRO A 548 -7.62 33.21 1.03
CA PRO A 548 -8.37 34.40 0.63
C PRO A 548 -8.81 35.35 1.77
#